data_AF-A0A432P184-F1
#
_entry.id   AF-A0A432P184-F1
#
_cell.length_a   1.000
_cell.length_b   1.000
_cell.length_c   1.000
_cell.angle_alpha   90.00
_cell.angle_beta   90.00
_cell.angle_gamma   90.00
#
_symmetry.space_group_name_H-M   'P 1'
#
loop_
_entity.id
_entity.type
_entity.pdbx_description
1 polymer ?
#
loop_
_entity_poly.entity_id
_entity_poly.type
_entity_poly.pdbx_seq_one_letter_code
_entity_poly.pdbx_strand_id
1 'polypeptide(L)'
;MTLDKSPDAFRTISEVADDLDLPQHVLRFWETRFPQIKPMKRGGGRRYYRPEDVDLLKGIRHLLYDHGYTIKGVQKLLKTNGNKFVISVGHGDLASVEALASGVQEASAGEPRVGMADEDQIVGRAKPPITRRFFNFVAGDDEQEVSIGKSSVGKEDRALLQEALYDLLECKRLLDQVR
;
A
#
# COMPACT_ATOMS: atom_id res chain seq x y z
N MET A 1 -2.13 20.29 9.31
CA MET A 1 -1.92 21.57 8.60
C MET A 1 -1.10 21.24 7.37
N THR A 2 -1.75 21.04 6.23
CA THR A 2 -1.09 20.85 4.94
C THR A 2 -0.35 22.13 4.61
N LEU A 3 0.99 22.09 4.67
CA LEU A 3 1.81 23.23 4.29
C LEU A 3 1.61 23.49 2.79
N ASP A 4 0.96 24.61 2.47
CA ASP A 4 0.81 25.20 1.14
C ASP A 4 2.17 25.66 0.59
N LYS A 5 3.10 24.71 0.40
CA LYS A 5 4.31 24.97 -0.37
C LYS A 5 3.96 24.86 -1.84
N SER A 6 4.58 25.72 -2.65
CA SER A 6 4.50 25.69 -4.10
C SER A 6 4.68 24.26 -4.64
N PRO A 7 3.92 23.84 -5.66
CA PRO A 7 4.04 22.50 -6.25
C PRO A 7 5.46 22.17 -6.68
N ASP A 8 6.27 23.19 -7.04
CA ASP A 8 7.65 23.01 -7.48
C ASP A 8 8.69 22.99 -6.34
N ALA A 9 8.24 23.07 -5.07
CA ALA A 9 9.15 23.13 -3.94
C ALA A 9 9.76 21.76 -3.61
N PHE A 10 11.06 21.75 -3.30
CA PHE A 10 11.72 20.57 -2.75
C PHE A 10 11.13 20.21 -1.38
N ARG A 11 10.78 18.93 -1.22
CA ARG A 11 10.19 18.40 0.02
C ARG A 11 11.20 17.61 0.83
N THR A 12 11.13 17.71 2.15
CA THR A 12 11.98 16.89 3.03
C THR A 12 11.38 15.50 3.22
N ILE A 13 12.18 14.51 3.66
CA ILE A 13 11.66 13.15 3.92
C ILE A 13 10.53 13.12 4.95
N SER A 14 10.54 14.00 5.95
CA SER A 14 9.44 14.10 6.92
C SER A 14 8.17 14.57 6.25
N GLU A 15 8.26 15.60 5.41
CA GLU A 15 7.09 16.14 4.69
C GLU A 15 6.50 15.11 3.72
N VAL A 16 7.35 14.41 2.96
CA VAL A 16 6.89 13.36 2.03
C VAL A 16 6.27 12.18 2.78
N ALA A 17 6.83 11.83 3.95
CA ALA A 17 6.28 10.81 4.83
C ALA A 17 4.87 11.18 5.31
N ASP A 18 4.71 12.43 5.78
CA ASP A 18 3.42 12.94 6.25
C ASP A 18 2.41 13.05 5.08
N ASP A 19 2.85 13.52 3.90
CA ASP A 19 2.01 13.65 2.70
C ASP A 19 1.49 12.29 2.18
N LEU A 20 2.29 11.22 2.34
CA LEU A 20 1.96 9.86 1.89
C LEU A 20 1.35 8.98 2.99
N ASP A 21 1.28 9.48 4.23
CA ASP A 21 0.94 8.70 5.42
C ASP A 21 1.80 7.43 5.54
N LEU A 22 3.11 7.57 5.34
CA LEU A 22 4.07 6.47 5.41
C LEU A 22 5.21 6.81 6.38
N PRO A 23 5.69 5.85 7.20
CA PRO A 23 6.84 6.09 8.04
C PRO A 23 8.10 6.44 7.23
N GLN A 24 8.92 7.38 7.72
CA GLN A 24 10.15 7.81 7.03
C GLN A 24 11.13 6.67 6.71
N HIS A 25 11.20 5.62 7.54
CA HIS A 25 12.08 4.48 7.29
C HIS A 25 11.66 3.66 6.06
N VAL A 26 10.37 3.67 5.71
CA VAL A 26 9.84 3.04 4.50
C VAL A 26 10.34 3.78 3.27
N LEU A 27 10.31 5.12 3.29
CA LEU A 27 10.87 5.93 2.21
C LEU A 27 12.37 5.70 2.04
N ARG A 28 13.12 5.60 3.15
CA ARG A 28 14.56 5.24 3.10
C ARG A 28 14.79 3.85 2.52
N PHE A 29 13.91 2.89 2.82
CA PHE A 29 13.98 1.57 2.24
C PHE A 29 13.68 1.62 0.73
N TRP A 30 12.67 2.37 0.32
CA TRP A 30 12.31 2.56 -1.09
C TRP A 30 13.43 3.21 -1.90
N GLU A 31 14.19 4.15 -1.33
CA GLU A 31 15.41 4.70 -1.96
C GLU A 31 16.41 3.60 -2.38
N THR A 32 16.47 2.49 -1.64
CA THR A 32 17.38 1.37 -1.98
C THR A 32 16.80 0.43 -3.03
N ARG A 33 15.47 0.36 -3.15
CA ARG A 33 14.76 -0.52 -4.08
C ARG A 33 14.48 0.14 -5.43
N PHE A 34 14.29 1.45 -5.45
CA PHE A 34 13.92 2.20 -6.66
C PHE A 34 15.03 3.20 -7.01
N PRO A 35 16.00 2.83 -7.86
CA PRO A 35 17.13 3.70 -8.23
C PRO A 35 16.72 4.96 -8.99
N GLN A 36 15.46 5.04 -9.44
CA GLN A 36 14.85 6.22 -10.04
C GLN A 36 14.68 7.36 -9.02
N ILE A 37 14.44 7.05 -7.75
CA ILE A 37 14.24 8.04 -6.70
C ILE A 37 15.60 8.43 -6.14
N LYS A 38 16.06 9.64 -6.48
CA LYS A 38 17.40 10.11 -6.10
C LYS A 38 17.31 11.37 -5.23
N PRO A 39 17.18 11.21 -3.90
CA PRO A 39 17.12 12.37 -3.01
C PRO A 39 18.42 13.18 -3.08
N MET A 40 18.29 14.50 -3.17
CA MET A 40 19.41 15.41 -3.11
C MET A 40 19.92 15.51 -1.67
N LYS A 41 21.17 15.11 -1.46
CA LYS A 41 21.84 15.17 -0.15
C LYS A 41 22.51 16.54 -0.01
N ARG A 42 22.03 17.36 0.93
CA ARG A 42 22.70 18.63 1.32
C ARG A 42 23.59 18.38 2.54
N GLY A 43 24.57 19.27 2.77
CA GLY A 43 25.39 19.26 3.98
C GLY A 43 24.51 19.11 5.24
N GLY A 44 24.83 18.15 6.10
CA GLY A 44 24.03 17.80 7.28
C GLY A 44 23.11 16.58 7.14
N GLY A 45 23.21 15.80 6.05
CA GLY A 45 22.56 14.49 5.94
C GLY A 45 21.04 14.53 5.73
N ARG A 46 20.47 15.72 5.49
CA ARG A 46 19.06 15.90 5.13
C ARG A 46 18.84 15.53 3.67
N ARG A 47 17.74 14.82 3.42
CA ARG A 47 17.29 14.38 2.10
C ARG A 47 16.17 15.30 1.61
N TYR A 48 16.33 15.79 0.40
CA TYR A 48 15.31 16.56 -0.31
C TYR A 48 14.89 15.82 -1.57
N TYR A 49 13.59 15.67 -1.76
CA TYR A 49 13.00 15.09 -2.97
C TYR A 49 12.58 16.20 -3.91
N ARG A 50 12.73 15.95 -5.22
CA ARG A 50 12.16 16.81 -6.25
C ARG A 50 10.64 16.59 -6.32
N PRO A 51 9.87 17.57 -6.81
CA PRO A 51 8.44 17.38 -7.08
C PRO A 51 8.16 16.12 -7.90
N GLU A 52 8.95 15.88 -8.96
CA GLU A 52 8.84 14.68 -9.80
C GLU A 52 9.07 13.37 -9.02
N ASP A 53 10.03 13.35 -8.08
CA ASP A 53 10.28 12.18 -7.24
C ASP A 53 9.12 11.93 -6.27
N VAL A 54 8.50 13.00 -5.77
CA VAL A 54 7.33 12.92 -4.88
C VAL A 54 6.13 12.33 -5.61
N ASP A 55 5.91 12.75 -6.86
CA ASP A 55 4.83 12.22 -7.68
C ASP A 55 5.07 10.75 -8.06
N LEU A 56 6.32 10.38 -8.32
CA LEU A 56 6.70 8.99 -8.52
C LEU A 56 6.44 8.14 -7.27
N LEU A 57 6.78 8.66 -6.07
CA LEU A 57 6.51 8.00 -4.80
C LEU A 57 5.01 7.79 -4.54
N LYS A 58 4.16 8.76 -4.91
CA LYS A 58 2.69 8.60 -4.86
C LYS A 58 2.23 7.43 -5.75
N GLY A 59 2.73 7.37 -6.98
CA GLY A 59 2.42 6.27 -7.91
C GLY A 59 2.89 4.90 -7.39
N ILE A 60 4.09 4.83 -6.84
CA ILE A 60 4.62 3.59 -6.24
C ILE A 60 3.75 3.16 -5.05
N ARG A 61 3.36 4.10 -4.17
CA ARG A 61 2.44 3.81 -3.06
C ARG A 61 1.13 3.23 -3.56
N HIS A 62 0.52 3.85 -4.56
CA HIS A 62 -0.75 3.39 -5.14
C HIS A 62 -0.62 1.96 -5.68
N LEU A 63 0.45 1.67 -6.42
CA LEU A 63 0.70 0.34 -6.95
C LEU A 63 0.90 -0.72 -5.85
N LEU A 64 1.67 -0.39 -4.81
CA LEU A 64 1.98 -1.36 -3.75
C LEU A 64 0.81 -1.60 -2.79
N TYR A 65 0.14 -0.53 -2.36
CA TYR A 65 -0.89 -0.61 -1.31
C TYR A 65 -2.30 -0.76 -1.87
N ASP A 66 -2.64 -0.05 -2.94
CA ASP A 66 -4.00 -0.02 -3.47
C ASP A 66 -4.22 -1.13 -4.51
N HIS A 67 -3.22 -1.38 -5.37
CA HIS A 67 -3.27 -2.45 -6.38
C HIS A 67 -2.59 -3.75 -5.96
N GLY A 68 -1.88 -3.79 -4.83
CA GLY A 68 -1.25 -5.01 -4.31
C GLY A 68 -0.07 -5.54 -5.14
N TYR A 69 0.60 -4.70 -5.94
CA TYR A 69 1.82 -5.09 -6.62
C TYR A 69 2.94 -5.38 -5.62
N THR A 70 3.86 -6.28 -5.99
CA THR A 70 5.11 -6.47 -5.25
C THR A 70 6.16 -5.43 -5.65
N ILE A 71 7.18 -5.24 -4.82
CA ILE A 71 8.30 -4.33 -5.12
C ILE A 71 8.95 -4.72 -6.46
N LYS A 72 9.14 -6.03 -6.68
CA LYS A 72 9.66 -6.57 -7.95
C LYS A 72 8.73 -6.27 -9.13
N GLY A 73 7.41 -6.36 -8.92
CA GLY A 73 6.40 -6.01 -9.92
C GLY A 73 6.49 -4.55 -10.36
N VAL A 74 6.55 -3.64 -9.39
CA VAL A 74 6.69 -2.19 -9.66
C VAL A 74 8.02 -1.87 -10.33
N GLN A 75 9.12 -2.52 -9.92
CA GLN A 75 10.42 -2.38 -10.60
C GLN A 75 10.36 -2.80 -12.07
N LYS A 76 9.66 -3.90 -12.39
CA LYS A 76 9.47 -4.34 -13.78
C LYS A 76 8.65 -3.34 -14.57
N LEU A 77 7.56 -2.84 -13.98
CA LEU A 77 6.70 -1.82 -14.59
C LEU A 77 7.47 -0.55 -14.93
N LEU A 78 8.32 -0.07 -14.01
CA LEU A 78 9.19 1.08 -14.23
C LEU A 78 10.19 0.87 -15.36
N LYS A 79 10.69 -0.36 -15.57
CA LYS A 79 11.61 -0.68 -16.67
C LYS A 79 10.91 -0.73 -18.03
N THR A 80 9.67 -1.23 -18.08
CA THR A 80 8.93 -1.41 -19.33
C THR A 80 8.22 -0.13 -19.79
N ASN A 81 7.47 0.53 -18.90
CA ASN A 81 6.62 1.68 -19.23
C ASN A 81 7.27 3.03 -18.86
N GLY A 82 8.33 3.00 -18.05
CA GLY A 82 9.03 4.20 -17.58
C GLY A 82 8.34 4.90 -16.41
N ASN A 83 8.99 5.95 -15.91
CA ASN A 83 8.54 6.69 -14.73
C ASN A 83 7.22 7.44 -14.96
N LYS A 84 7.01 7.99 -16.17
CA LYS A 84 5.82 8.79 -16.50
C LYS A 84 4.53 7.98 -16.36
N PHE A 85 4.57 6.70 -16.69
CA PHE A 85 3.44 5.79 -16.55
C PHE A 85 3.07 5.56 -15.08
N VAL A 86 4.07 5.35 -14.21
CA VAL A 86 3.80 5.17 -12.77
C VAL A 86 3.25 6.45 -12.15
N ILE A 87 3.74 7.60 -12.61
CA ILE A 87 3.20 8.90 -12.21
C ILE A 87 1.76 9.07 -12.67
N SER A 88 1.41 8.73 -13.93
CA SER A 88 0.03 8.86 -14.42
C SER A 88 -0.94 7.96 -13.68
N VAL A 89 -0.52 6.72 -13.37
CA VAL A 89 -1.29 5.80 -12.51
C VAL A 89 -1.52 6.39 -11.12
N GLY A 90 -0.49 7.00 -10.51
CA GLY A 90 -0.61 7.66 -9.21
C GLY A 90 -1.57 8.86 -9.19
N HIS A 91 -1.81 9.50 -10.33
CA HIS A 91 -2.77 10.59 -10.47
C HIS A 91 -4.20 10.10 -10.79
N GLY A 92 -4.41 8.78 -10.91
CA GLY A 92 -5.72 8.21 -11.19
C GLY A 92 -6.13 8.32 -12.67
N ASP A 93 -5.17 8.42 -13.59
CA ASP A 93 -5.47 8.43 -15.01
C ASP A 93 -6.08 7.09 -15.46
N LEU A 94 -7.40 7.10 -15.70
CA LEU A 94 -8.21 5.91 -15.98
C LEU A 94 -7.67 5.09 -17.15
N ALA A 95 -7.14 5.74 -18.20
CA ALA A 95 -6.57 5.06 -19.36
C ALA A 95 -5.31 4.25 -18.99
N SER A 96 -4.51 4.77 -18.07
CA SER A 96 -3.30 4.09 -17.57
C SER A 96 -3.67 2.87 -16.72
N VAL A 97 -4.74 2.97 -15.92
CA VAL A 97 -5.26 1.88 -15.08
C VAL A 97 -5.92 0.79 -15.94
N GLU A 98 -6.65 1.16 -17.00
CA GLU A 98 -7.24 0.22 -17.95
C GLU A 98 -6.18 -0.55 -18.74
N ALA A 99 -5.09 0.11 -19.13
CA ALA A 99 -3.93 -0.55 -19.74
C ALA A 99 -3.27 -1.58 -18.80
N LEU A 100 -3.20 -1.29 -17.50
CA LEU A 100 -2.76 -2.27 -16.49
C LEU A 100 -3.73 -3.47 -16.40
N ALA A 101 -5.03 -3.21 -16.31
CA ALA A 101 -6.05 -4.25 -16.20
C ALA A 101 -6.08 -5.18 -17.43
N SER A 102 -5.81 -4.63 -18.62
CA SER A 102 -5.78 -5.40 -19.87
C SER A 102 -4.52 -6.26 -20.00
N GLY A 103 -3.36 -5.78 -19.53
CA GLY A 103 -2.09 -6.53 -19.56
C GLY A 103 -2.00 -7.68 -18.54
N VAL A 104 -2.88 -7.71 -17.53
CA VAL A 104 -2.93 -8.80 -16.53
C VAL A 104 -3.56 -10.08 -17.12
N GLN A 105 -4.36 -9.99 -18.18
CA GLN A 105 -5.04 -11.15 -18.78
C GLN A 105 -4.11 -12.09 -19.57
N GLU A 106 -2.95 -11.62 -20.05
CA GLU A 106 -1.98 -12.48 -20.77
C GLU A 106 -0.95 -13.17 -19.85
N ALA A 107 -0.90 -12.81 -18.56
CA ALA A 107 0.06 -13.34 -17.59
C ALA A 107 -0.59 -14.23 -16.50
N SER A 108 -1.85 -14.65 -16.67
CA SER A 108 -2.55 -15.49 -15.70
C SER A 108 -2.41 -16.99 -16.01
N ALA A 109 -1.27 -17.58 -15.65
CA ALA A 109 -1.18 -18.99 -15.26
C ALA A 109 -0.45 -19.17 -13.92
N GLY A 110 -0.49 -18.13 -13.07
CA GLY A 110 -0.09 -18.22 -11.67
C GLY A 110 -1.02 -17.33 -10.86
N GLU A 111 -2.01 -17.94 -10.20
CA GLU A 111 -2.72 -17.32 -9.09
C GLU A 111 -1.70 -16.63 -8.18
N PRO A 112 -1.90 -15.39 -7.70
CA PRO A 112 -1.09 -14.86 -6.63
C PRO A 112 -1.55 -15.58 -5.37
N ARG A 113 -1.01 -16.78 -5.17
CA ARG A 113 -0.88 -17.34 -3.83
C ARG A 113 -0.21 -16.23 -3.03
N VAL A 114 -0.83 -15.86 -1.93
CA VAL A 114 -0.22 -15.07 -0.86
C VAL A 114 0.94 -15.92 -0.32
N GLY A 115 2.02 -15.95 -1.09
CA GLY A 115 3.30 -16.49 -0.72
C GLY A 115 4.05 -15.32 -0.12
N MET A 116 3.95 -15.17 1.19
CA MET A 116 4.95 -14.47 1.98
C MET A 116 6.29 -15.17 1.73
N ALA A 117 6.98 -14.78 0.66
CA ALA A 117 8.42 -14.85 0.63
C ALA A 117 8.89 -13.70 1.52
N ASP A 118 9.54 -14.04 2.63
CA ASP A 118 9.92 -13.15 3.75
C ASP A 118 10.76 -11.90 3.36
N GLU A 119 11.07 -11.68 2.08
CA GLU A 119 11.84 -10.53 1.60
C GLU A 119 11.02 -9.31 1.14
N ASP A 120 9.73 -9.49 0.85
CA ASP A 120 8.84 -8.43 0.32
C ASP A 120 7.81 -7.94 1.36
N GLN A 121 8.07 -8.17 2.66
CA GLN A 121 7.19 -7.71 3.74
C GLN A 121 6.95 -6.20 3.61
N ILE A 122 5.71 -5.82 3.26
CA ILE A 122 5.28 -4.44 3.05
C ILE A 122 5.52 -3.68 4.36
N VAL A 123 6.61 -2.92 4.38
CA VAL A 123 7.08 -2.15 5.54
C VAL A 123 6.13 -0.97 5.70
N GLY A 124 5.37 -0.88 6.79
CA GLY A 124 4.69 0.37 7.13
C GLY A 124 3.27 0.33 7.70
N ARG A 125 2.60 -0.82 7.86
CA ARG A 125 1.32 -0.80 8.59
C ARG A 125 1.58 -0.52 10.08
N ALA A 126 1.11 0.61 10.58
CA ALA A 126 1.15 0.92 12.00
C ALA A 126 0.35 -0.14 12.78
N LYS A 127 1.04 -1.01 13.52
CA LYS A 127 0.40 -1.88 14.51
C LYS A 127 0.00 -0.98 15.70
N PRO A 128 -1.26 -0.98 16.17
CA PRO A 128 -1.65 -0.20 17.34
C PRO A 128 -0.79 -0.61 18.55
N PRO A 129 -0.43 0.33 19.45
CA PRO A 129 0.48 0.03 20.53
C PRO A 129 -0.19 -0.94 21.49
N ILE A 130 0.28 -2.19 21.51
CA ILE A 130 0.00 -3.11 22.61
C ILE A 130 0.63 -2.46 23.84
N THR A 131 -0.21 -2.00 24.76
CA THR A 131 0.16 -1.50 26.07
C THR A 131 0.99 -2.57 26.79
N ARG A 132 2.32 -2.54 26.64
CA ARG A 132 3.23 -3.35 27.45
C ARG A 132 3.40 -2.67 28.79
N ARG A 133 2.60 -3.11 29.75
CA ARG A 133 2.80 -2.83 31.17
C ARG A 133 3.97 -3.69 31.66
N PHE A 134 4.99 -3.03 32.18
CA PHE A 134 6.20 -3.64 32.75
C PHE A 134 5.95 -4.28 34.13
N PHE A 135 6.80 -5.26 34.46
CA PHE A 135 7.06 -5.95 35.75
C PHE A 135 6.02 -6.97 36.26
N ASN A 136 6.35 -8.28 36.16
CA ASN A 136 6.73 -9.02 37.36
C ASN A 136 7.51 -10.31 37.05
N PHE A 137 8.51 -10.53 37.90
CA PHE A 137 9.38 -11.69 38.08
C PHE A 137 8.60 -12.86 38.69
N VAL A 138 8.83 -14.10 38.24
CA VAL A 138 8.83 -15.39 38.99
C VAL A 138 8.61 -16.57 38.04
N ALA A 139 9.39 -17.62 38.29
CA ALA A 139 9.40 -18.94 37.68
C ALA A 139 8.04 -19.67 37.65
N GLY A 140 7.89 -20.60 36.69
CA GLY A 140 6.78 -21.55 36.67
C GLY A 140 6.61 -22.14 35.29
N ASP A 141 7.07 -23.38 35.14
CA ASP A 141 6.77 -24.30 34.05
C ASP A 141 5.24 -24.49 33.97
N ASP A 142 4.64 -24.29 32.80
CA ASP A 142 3.36 -24.91 32.45
C ASP A 142 3.03 -24.68 30.96
N GLU A 143 2.73 -25.79 30.31
CA GLU A 143 2.30 -25.90 28.92
C GLU A 143 1.00 -25.14 28.68
N GLN A 144 0.91 -24.43 27.54
CA GLN A 144 -0.36 -24.13 26.89
C GLN A 144 -0.13 -23.88 25.39
N GLU A 145 -0.45 -24.89 24.62
CA GLU A 145 -0.59 -24.85 23.17
C GLU A 145 -1.63 -23.79 22.78
N VAL A 146 -1.21 -22.74 22.09
CA VAL A 146 -2.14 -21.81 21.42
C VAL A 146 -2.18 -22.17 19.94
N SER A 147 -3.19 -22.96 19.60
CA SER A 147 -3.57 -23.26 18.22
C SER A 147 -3.86 -21.96 17.46
N ILE A 148 -3.04 -21.68 16.44
CA ILE A 148 -3.27 -20.57 15.50
C ILE A 148 -4.41 -21.00 14.57
N GLY A 149 -5.64 -20.70 15.01
CA GLY A 149 -6.87 -20.95 14.29
C GLY A 149 -7.00 -20.05 13.05
N LYS A 150 -7.25 -20.70 11.91
CA LYS A 150 -7.76 -20.16 10.64
C LYS A 150 -8.60 -18.89 10.81
N SER A 151 -8.28 -17.85 10.04
CA SER A 151 -9.21 -16.76 9.70
C SER A 151 -10.32 -17.28 8.79
N SER A 152 -11.27 -18.05 9.33
CA SER A 152 -12.54 -18.29 8.66
C SER A 152 -13.45 -17.12 8.99
N VAL A 153 -13.84 -16.35 7.97
CA VAL A 153 -14.98 -15.41 8.03
C VAL A 153 -16.10 -16.10 8.81
N GLY A 154 -16.48 -15.52 9.95
CA GLY A 154 -17.41 -16.14 10.87
C GLY A 154 -18.77 -16.34 10.20
N LYS A 155 -19.57 -17.29 10.69
CA LYS A 155 -20.96 -17.42 10.23
C LYS A 155 -21.74 -16.11 10.37
N GLU A 156 -21.37 -15.30 11.36
CA GLU A 156 -21.89 -13.97 11.65
C GLU A 156 -21.53 -12.96 10.55
N ASP A 157 -20.25 -12.87 10.17
CA ASP A 157 -19.79 -12.01 9.06
C ASP A 157 -20.48 -12.38 7.74
N ARG A 158 -20.67 -13.69 7.50
CA ARG A 158 -21.37 -14.18 6.32
C ARG A 158 -22.84 -13.76 6.31
N ALA A 159 -23.51 -13.76 7.46
CA ALA A 159 -24.90 -13.32 7.56
C ALA A 159 -25.05 -11.82 7.29
N LEU A 160 -24.16 -10.99 7.87
CA LEU A 160 -24.13 -9.54 7.63
C LEU A 160 -23.90 -9.22 6.15
N LEU A 161 -23.00 -9.95 5.49
CA LEU A 161 -22.77 -9.79 4.05
C LEU A 161 -23.97 -10.21 3.20
N GLN A 162 -24.72 -11.23 3.64
CA GLN A 162 -25.94 -11.67 2.94
C GLN A 162 -27.07 -10.65 3.07
N GLU A 163 -27.23 -10.03 4.24
CA GLU A 163 -28.20 -8.96 4.48
C GLU A 163 -27.88 -7.74 3.61
N ALA A 164 -26.64 -7.25 3.66
CA ALA A 164 -26.22 -6.11 2.82
C ALA A 164 -26.40 -6.37 1.31
N LEU A 165 -26.17 -7.61 0.86
CA LEU A 165 -26.41 -7.99 -0.53
C LEU A 165 -27.90 -7.97 -0.89
N TYR A 166 -28.78 -8.36 0.03
CA TYR A 166 -30.23 -8.31 -0.16
C TYR A 166 -30.72 -6.87 -0.32
N ASP A 167 -30.31 -5.98 0.58
CA ASP A 167 -30.67 -4.56 0.55
C ASP A 167 -30.26 -3.88 -0.77
N LEU A 168 -29.05 -4.18 -1.26
CA LEU A 168 -28.55 -3.65 -2.52
C LEU A 168 -29.35 -4.16 -3.73
N LEU A 169 -29.74 -5.43 -3.73
CA LEU A 169 -30.58 -5.99 -4.79
C LEU A 169 -31.98 -5.38 -4.80
N GLU A 170 -32.55 -5.12 -3.61
CA GLU A 170 -33.84 -4.44 -3.49
C GLU A 170 -33.77 -3.00 -3.98
N CYS A 171 -32.72 -2.26 -3.60
CA CYS A 171 -32.48 -0.91 -4.11
C CYS A 171 -32.37 -0.90 -5.64
N LYS A 172 -31.65 -1.87 -6.22
CA LYS A 172 -31.57 -2.02 -7.69
C LYS A 172 -32.93 -2.29 -8.31
N ARG A 173 -33.73 -3.20 -7.73
CA ARG A 173 -35.08 -3.53 -8.22
C ARG A 173 -35.98 -2.29 -8.22
N LEU A 174 -35.92 -1.46 -7.17
CA LEU A 174 -36.67 -0.21 -7.09
C LEU A 174 -36.23 0.79 -8.16
N LEU A 175 -34.93 0.93 -8.40
CA LEU A 175 -34.40 1.78 -9.47
C LEU A 175 -34.84 1.30 -10.86
N ASP A 176 -34.81 0.00 -11.11
CA ASP A 176 -35.24 -0.60 -12.39
C ASP A 176 -36.76 -0.46 -12.62
N GLN A 177 -37.57 -0.28 -11.57
CA GLN A 177 -39.02 -0.04 -11.69
C GLN A 177 -39.39 1.42 -12.00
N VAL A 178 -38.52 2.37 -11.68
CA VAL A 178 -38.75 3.81 -11.89
C VAL A 178 -38.28 4.26 -13.28
N ARG A 179 -37.56 3.39 -14.00
CA ARG A 179 -36.99 3.65 -15.32
C ARG A 179 -37.86 3.07 -16.44
#